data_AF-A0A8H7APN5-F1
#
_entry.id   AF-A0A8H7APN5-F1
#
_cell.length_a   1.000
_cell.length_b   1.000
_cell.length_c   1.000
_cell.angle_alpha   90.00
_cell.angle_beta   90.00
_cell.angle_gamma   90.00
#
_symmetry.space_group_name_H-M   'P 1'
#
loop_
_entity.id
_entity.type
_entity.pdbx_description
1 polymer ?
#
loop_
_entity_poly.entity_id
_entity_poly.type
_entity_poly.pdbx_seq_one_letter_code
_entity_poly.pdbx_strand_id
1 'polypeptide(L)'
;MTNDFIPRLAALTPDGACYLNEGDFLQPDYKEVFYGKNYDRLLSIKDKYDPNHIFYATTAVGSDYWVQQADGRLCKAVSGLH
;
A
#
# COMPACT_ATOMS: atom_id res chain seq x y z
N MET A 1 10.43 3.49 -12.90
CA MET A 1 8.97 3.67 -12.90
C MET A 1 8.56 4.75 -11.92
N THR A 2 8.72 4.50 -10.62
CA THR A 2 8.24 5.32 -9.49
C THR A 2 8.59 6.80 -9.57
N ASN A 3 9.85 7.14 -9.85
CA ASN A 3 10.32 8.53 -9.78
C ASN A 3 10.35 9.26 -11.13
N ASP A 4 9.86 8.65 -12.21
CA ASP A 4 9.93 9.24 -13.56
C ASP A 4 8.61 9.12 -14.32
N PHE A 5 8.11 7.89 -14.51
CA PHE A 5 6.90 7.65 -15.31
C PHE A 5 5.62 7.84 -14.50
N ILE A 6 5.58 7.34 -13.26
CA ILE A 6 4.37 7.45 -12.42
C ILE A 6 3.93 8.91 -12.21
N PRO A 7 4.80 9.87 -11.85
CA PRO A 7 4.37 11.24 -11.63
C PRO A 7 3.86 11.91 -12.91
N ARG A 8 4.46 11.58 -14.07
CA ARG A 8 4.01 12.09 -15.37
C ARG A 8 2.63 11.54 -15.75
N LEU A 9 2.38 10.26 -15.48
CA LEU A 9 1.07 9.65 -15.72
C LEU A 9 0.01 10.24 -14.79
N ALA A 10 0.30 10.38 -13.49
CA ALA A 10 -0.60 11.00 -12.52
C ALA A 10 -0.96 12.45 -12.90
N ALA A 11 0.00 13.22 -13.44
CA ALA A 11 -0.26 14.59 -13.89
C ALA A 11 -1.24 14.68 -15.08
N LEU A 12 -1.39 13.61 -15.88
CA LEU A 12 -2.38 13.54 -16.96
C LEU A 12 -3.79 13.22 -16.45
N THR A 13 -3.89 12.60 -15.27
CA THR A 13 -5.16 12.21 -14.63
C THR A 13 -5.13 12.52 -13.13
N PRO A 14 -5.27 13.80 -12.73
CA PRO A 14 -5.04 14.23 -11.34
C PRO A 14 -5.91 13.53 -10.29
N ASP A 15 -7.13 13.12 -10.66
CA ASP A 15 -8.07 12.37 -9.81
C ASP A 15 -8.16 10.87 -10.21
N GLY A 16 -7.18 10.40 -10.99
CA GLY A 16 -7.10 9.04 -11.48
C GLY A 16 -6.72 8.05 -10.38
N ALA A 17 -6.91 6.77 -10.69
CA ALA A 17 -6.49 5.65 -9.86
C ALA A 17 -5.62 4.70 -10.69
N CYS A 18 -4.98 3.73 -10.04
CA CYS A 18 -4.22 2.69 -10.70
C CYS A 18 -4.81 1.32 -10.37
N TYR A 19 -4.83 0.45 -11.38
CA TYR A 19 -5.24 -0.93 -11.20
C TYR A 19 -4.14 -1.71 -10.47
N LEU A 20 -4.43 -2.16 -9.26
CA LEU A 20 -3.44 -2.73 -8.34
C LEU A 20 -2.65 -3.91 -8.91
N ASN A 21 -3.27 -4.75 -9.76
CA ASN A 21 -2.60 -5.93 -10.33
C ASN A 21 -1.56 -5.57 -11.40
N GLU A 22 -1.55 -4.32 -11.87
CA GLU A 22 -0.64 -3.80 -12.89
C GLU A 22 0.10 -2.53 -12.40
N GLY A 23 0.08 -2.29 -11.09
CA GLY A 23 0.66 -1.11 -10.45
C GLY A 23 2.15 -1.24 -10.13
N ASP A 24 2.80 -0.10 -9.85
CA ASP A 24 4.17 -0.08 -9.34
C ASP A 24 4.20 -0.53 -7.87
N PHE A 25 5.02 -1.53 -7.56
CA PHE A 25 5.15 -2.04 -6.19
C PHE A 25 5.81 -1.03 -5.22
N LEU A 26 6.41 0.04 -5.74
CA LEU A 26 6.97 1.16 -4.97
C LEU A 26 6.03 2.38 -4.91
N GLN A 27 4.75 2.26 -5.30
CA GLN A 27 3.80 3.37 -5.24
C GLN A 27 3.70 3.94 -3.80
N PRO A 28 4.11 5.19 -3.55
CA PRO A 28 4.24 5.72 -2.19
C PRO A 28 2.88 5.93 -1.50
N ASP A 29 1.85 6.28 -2.26
CA ASP A 29 0.47 6.56 -1.86
C ASP A 29 -0.49 5.44 -2.31
N TYR A 30 0.00 4.20 -2.36
CA TYR A 30 -0.73 3.02 -2.84
C TYR A 30 -2.12 2.84 -2.19
N LYS A 31 -2.28 3.25 -0.92
CA LYS A 31 -3.57 3.17 -0.21
C LYS A 31 -4.66 3.94 -0.94
N GLU A 32 -4.37 5.17 -1.33
CA GLU A 32 -5.30 6.01 -2.09
C GLU A 32 -5.36 5.56 -3.55
N VAL A 33 -4.20 5.37 -4.18
CA VAL A 33 -4.12 5.11 -5.62
C VAL A 33 -4.73 3.77 -6.04
N PHE A 34 -4.62 2.72 -5.20
CA PHE A 34 -5.16 1.39 -5.52
C PHE A 34 -6.53 1.11 -4.93
N TYR A 35 -6.86 1.71 -3.78
CA TYR A 35 -8.09 1.38 -3.04
C TYR A 35 -9.00 2.58 -2.80
N GLY A 36 -8.43 3.79 -2.75
CA GLY A 36 -9.11 5.06 -2.52
C GLY A 36 -10.01 5.01 -1.28
N LYS A 37 -11.21 5.58 -1.42
CA LYS A 37 -12.27 5.60 -0.38
C LYS A 37 -12.65 4.24 0.21
N ASN A 38 -12.28 3.12 -0.41
CA ASN A 38 -12.58 1.79 0.11
C ASN A 38 -11.53 1.28 1.13
N TYR A 39 -10.37 1.94 1.23
CA TYR A 39 -9.25 1.44 2.02
C TYR A 39 -9.65 1.16 3.47
N ASP A 40 -10.28 2.11 4.17
CA ASP A 40 -10.65 1.95 5.58
C ASP A 40 -11.62 0.79 5.81
N ARG A 41 -12.59 0.62 4.90
CA ARG A 41 -13.51 -0.53 4.96
C ARG A 41 -12.75 -1.84 4.74
N LEU A 42 -11.85 -1.90 3.76
CA LEU A 42 -11.06 -3.10 3.50
C LEU A 42 -10.11 -3.40 4.67
N LEU A 43 -9.53 -2.37 5.29
CA LEU A 43 -8.68 -2.51 6.47
C LEU A 43 -9.47 -3.09 7.64
N SER A 44 -10.68 -2.59 7.91
CA SER A 44 -11.53 -3.17 8.96
C SER A 44 -11.87 -4.64 8.72
N ILE A 45 -12.03 -5.06 7.46
CA ILE A 45 -12.23 -6.47 7.09
C ILE A 45 -10.94 -7.26 7.32
N LYS A 46 -9.80 -6.73 6.87
CA LYS A 46 -8.48 -7.32 7.08
C LYS A 46 -8.23 -7.56 8.56
N ASP A 47 -8.44 -6.56 9.41
CA ASP A 47 -8.21 -6.64 10.85
C ASP A 47 -9.18 -7.61 11.54
N LYS A 48 -10.41 -7.74 11.03
CA LYS A 48 -11.38 -8.73 11.53
C LYS A 48 -10.95 -10.17 11.26
N TYR A 49 -10.39 -10.46 10.08
CA TYR A 49 -10.07 -11.83 9.65
C TYR A 49 -8.59 -12.20 9.83
N ASP A 50 -7.69 -11.22 9.90
CA ASP A 50 -6.25 -11.39 10.11
C ASP A 50 -5.72 -10.33 11.10
N PRO A 51 -6.16 -10.36 12.37
CA PRO A 51 -5.82 -9.35 13.39
C PRO A 51 -4.33 -9.27 13.73
N ASN A 52 -3.55 -10.28 13.37
CA ASN A 52 -2.11 -10.32 13.59
C ASN A 52 -1.31 -10.00 12.32
N HIS A 53 -1.99 -9.62 11.23
CA HIS A 53 -1.41 -9.32 9.92
C HIS A 53 -0.46 -10.41 9.41
N ILE A 54 -0.83 -11.68 9.58
CA ILE A 54 -0.03 -12.85 9.16
C ILE A 54 0.12 -12.88 7.63
N PHE A 55 -0.92 -12.50 6.89
CA PHE A 55 -0.88 -12.48 5.43
C PHE A 55 -0.34 -11.13 4.93
N TYR A 56 0.90 -11.13 4.48
CA TYR A 56 1.59 -9.96 3.96
C TYR A 56 1.77 -10.04 2.44
N ALA A 57 1.59 -8.91 1.75
CA ALA A 57 2.08 -8.67 0.40
C ALA A 57 2.37 -7.16 0.25
N THR A 58 3.39 -6.81 -0.53
CA THR A 58 3.75 -5.43 -0.82
C THR A 58 2.55 -4.68 -1.41
N THR A 59 2.26 -3.47 -0.91
CA THR A 59 1.08 -2.63 -1.25
C THR A 59 -0.30 -3.21 -0.94
N ALA A 60 -0.42 -4.39 -0.33
CA ALA A 60 -1.72 -4.91 0.09
C ALA A 60 -2.35 -4.06 1.22
N VAL A 61 -3.66 -4.20 1.41
CA VAL A 61 -4.37 -3.59 2.55
C VAL A 61 -3.73 -4.03 3.87
N GLY A 62 -3.39 -3.06 4.72
CA GLY A 62 -2.73 -3.29 6.02
C GLY A 62 -1.28 -3.78 5.92
N SER A 63 -0.62 -3.68 4.75
CA SER A 63 0.78 -4.10 4.57
C SER A 63 1.79 -3.22 5.34
N ASP A 64 1.40 -2.00 5.68
CA ASP A 64 2.14 -1.03 6.48
C ASP A 64 2.20 -1.38 7.98
N TYR A 65 1.47 -2.41 8.42
CA TYR A 65 1.74 -3.05 9.70
C TYR A 65 3.18 -3.59 9.79
N TRP A 66 3.79 -3.85 8.63
CA TRP A 66 5.14 -4.36 8.50
C TRP A 66 6.06 -3.43 7.71
N VAL A 67 7.35 -3.47 8.06
CA VAL A 67 8.43 -2.80 7.33
C VAL A 67 9.45 -3.85 6.91
N GLN A 68 9.70 -3.95 5.61
CA GLN A 68 10.77 -4.79 5.09
C GLN A 68 12.12 -4.08 5.31
N GLN A 69 13.03 -4.76 6.00
CA GLN A 69 14.39 -4.30 6.24
C GLN A 69 15.26 -4.50 5.00
N ALA A 70 16.41 -3.82 4.96
CA ALA A 70 17.37 -3.93 3.86
C ALA A 70 17.88 -5.36 3.62
N ASP A 71 17.89 -6.21 4.65
CA ASP A 71 18.25 -7.62 4.56
C ASP A 71 17.07 -8.55 4.18
N GLY A 72 15.91 -7.97 3.87
CA GLY A 72 14.70 -8.68 3.47
C GLY A 72 13.82 -9.16 4.63
N ARG A 73 14.25 -9.03 5.89
CA ARG A 73 13.42 -9.40 7.05
C ARG A 73 12.20 -8.50 7.15
N LEU A 74 11.08 -9.08 7.56
CA LEU A 74 9.84 -8.35 7.82
C LEU A 74 9.73 -8.07 9.33
N CYS A 75 9.68 -6.80 9.72
CA CYS A 75 9.56 -6.36 11.12
C CYS A 75 8.27 -5.56 11.31
N LYS A 76 7.66 -5.63 12.50
CA LYS A 76 6.50 -4.77 12.79
C LYS A 76 6.91 -3.30 12.68
N ALA A 77 6.07 -2.48 12.04
CA ALA A 77 6.26 -1.05 12.03
C ALA A 77 6.28 -0.51 13.47
N VAL A 78 7.22 0.39 13.78
CA VAL A 78 7.31 0.97 15.12
C VAL A 78 6.07 1.82 15.34
N SER A 79 5.33 1.55 16.41
CA SER A 79 4.12 2.30 16.79
C SER A 79 4.46 3.77 17.00
N GLY A 80 4.16 4.63 16.02
CA GLY A 80 4.45 6.06 16.09
C GLY A 80 4.57 6.80 14.74
N LEU A 81 4.67 6.08 13.61
CA LEU A 81 4.47 6.65 12.28
C LEU A 81 3.13 6.14 11.70
N HIS A 82 2.02 6.73 12.15
CA HIS A 82 0.78 6.81 11.39
C HIS A 82 0.44 8.29 11.24
#